data_AF-A0A5C3N923-F1
#
_entry.id   AF-A0A5C3N923-F1
#
_cell.length_a   1.000
_cell.length_b   1.000
_cell.length_c   1.000
_cell.angle_alpha   90.00
_cell.angle_beta   90.00
_cell.angle_gamma   90.00
#
_symmetry.space_group_name_H-M   'P 1'
#
loop_
_entity.id
_entity.type
_entity.pdbx_description
1 polymer ?
#
loop_
_entity_poly.entity_id
_entity_poly.type
_entity_poly.pdbx_seq_one_letter_code
_entity_poly.pdbx_strand_id
1 'polypeptide(L)'
;MTGNTYLIRLKHDTPISDAVTQELGFLQDELRLIYKGHVLSDAATPYSAGMSSGDHVDALLRRRVRKPVIYLFSPVERKATVSVSLIPEWSFSIIYPIVPIEEASGKALQQVQWEVLVHKKGSLTETTTGLDVAYLFWEAHTNMDRPLSPPASPSPEVSGNQDTFNPLTADLDSHISVVLPVAHVTLYLEKALLALGLHTEAQTSFITYWLPSFLKHSHVALRFLTQRAYERAAPLDVVPAPDVVTRVFMLFKGIYQEDLAHWSAAQERAREGVEW
;
A
#
# COMPACT_ATOMS: atom_id res chain seq x y z
N MET A 1 -15.86 1.63 8.18
CA MET A 1 -15.93 0.56 9.21
C MET A 1 -17.05 -0.36 8.78
N THR A 2 -16.85 -1.68 8.82
CA THR A 2 -17.86 -2.66 8.37
C THR A 2 -19.12 -2.70 9.24
N GLY A 3 -19.19 -1.95 10.35
CA GLY A 3 -20.37 -1.80 11.21
C GLY A 3 -20.86 -3.09 11.90
N ASN A 4 -20.30 -4.24 11.54
CA ASN A 4 -20.74 -5.55 12.00
C ASN A 4 -20.15 -5.88 13.37
N THR A 5 -21.00 -6.37 14.26
CA THR A 5 -20.61 -6.89 15.58
C THR A 5 -20.68 -8.41 15.56
N TYR A 6 -19.63 -9.06 16.05
CA TYR A 6 -19.53 -10.52 16.16
C TYR A 6 -19.42 -10.92 17.63
N LEU A 7 -20.11 -11.98 18.03
CA LEU A 7 -20.01 -12.53 19.38
C LEU A 7 -18.99 -13.67 19.40
N ILE A 8 -17.81 -13.43 19.96
CA ILE A 8 -16.74 -14.42 20.06
C ILE A 8 -16.66 -14.95 21.49
N ARG A 9 -16.71 -16.28 21.63
CA ARG A 9 -16.51 -16.96 22.92
C ARG A 9 -15.12 -17.59 22.95
N LEU A 10 -14.27 -17.12 23.85
CA LEU A 10 -12.91 -17.62 24.02
C LEU A 10 -12.58 -17.80 25.50
N LYS A 11 -11.58 -18.64 25.80
CA LYS A 11 -11.06 -18.78 27.17
C LYS A 11 -10.24 -17.55 27.53
N HIS A 12 -10.13 -17.27 28.83
CA HIS A 12 -9.44 -16.09 29.34
C HIS A 12 -7.93 -16.04 29.04
N ASP A 13 -7.34 -17.19 28.71
CA ASP A 13 -5.92 -17.41 28.40
C ASP A 13 -5.63 -17.56 26.91
N THR A 14 -6.66 -17.58 26.06
CA THR A 14 -6.50 -17.68 24.61
C THR A 14 -6.19 -16.30 24.02
N PRO A 15 -5.20 -16.16 23.11
CA PRO A 15 -4.96 -14.92 22.41
C PRO A 15 -6.22 -14.44 21.69
N ILE A 16 -6.58 -13.17 21.89
CA ILE A 16 -7.79 -12.56 21.30
C ILE A 16 -7.68 -12.57 19.77
N SER A 17 -6.46 -12.31 19.27
CA SER A 17 -6.10 -12.30 17.85
C SER A 17 -6.39 -13.63 17.13
N ASP A 18 -6.10 -14.77 17.76
CA ASP A 18 -6.39 -16.10 17.21
C ASP A 18 -7.90 -16.32 17.06
N ALA A 19 -8.66 -15.98 18.10
CA ALA A 19 -10.12 -16.15 18.10
C ALA A 19 -10.80 -15.25 17.05
N VAL A 20 -10.33 -14.00 16.90
CA VAL A 20 -10.84 -13.07 15.89
C VAL A 20 -10.47 -13.54 14.48
N THR A 21 -9.24 -14.02 14.27
CA THR A 21 -8.77 -14.60 12.99
C THR A 21 -9.63 -15.78 12.57
N GLN A 22 -9.90 -16.70 13.51
CA GLN A 22 -10.73 -17.88 13.26
C GLN A 22 -12.18 -17.53 12.90
N GLU A 23 -12.78 -16.58 13.61
CA GLU A 23 -14.19 -16.21 13.40
C GLU A 23 -14.37 -15.38 12.12
N LEU A 24 -13.47 -14.43 11.87
CA LEU A 24 -13.61 -13.46 10.79
C LEU A 24 -12.89 -13.86 9.50
N GLY A 25 -12.04 -14.88 9.53
CA GLY A 25 -11.27 -15.36 8.38
C GLY A 25 -10.18 -14.41 7.89
N PHE A 26 -9.78 -13.42 8.70
CA PHE A 26 -8.62 -12.57 8.45
C PHE A 26 -7.36 -13.21 9.02
N LEU A 27 -6.19 -12.90 8.45
CA LEU A 27 -4.93 -13.25 9.10
C LEU A 27 -4.66 -12.33 10.29
N GLN A 28 -3.90 -12.83 11.25
CA GLN A 28 -3.61 -12.16 12.51
C GLN A 28 -2.98 -10.76 12.31
N ASP A 29 -2.15 -10.63 11.29
CA ASP A 29 -1.48 -9.39 10.93
C ASP A 29 -2.41 -8.41 10.18
N GLU A 30 -3.50 -8.87 9.55
CA GLU A 30 -4.42 -8.02 8.77
C GLU A 30 -5.26 -7.09 9.64
N LEU A 31 -5.41 -7.42 10.93
CA LEU A 31 -6.23 -6.65 11.87
C LEU A 31 -5.39 -5.94 12.93
N ARG A 32 -5.89 -4.78 13.35
CA ARG A 32 -5.48 -4.03 14.53
C ARG A 32 -6.64 -4.13 15.51
N LEU A 33 -6.38 -4.79 16.63
CA LEU A 33 -7.36 -4.94 17.71
C LEU A 33 -7.18 -3.82 18.72
N ILE A 34 -8.26 -3.12 19.04
CA ILE A 34 -8.26 -2.00 19.98
C ILE A 34 -9.24 -2.29 21.10
N TYR A 35 -8.77 -2.18 22.34
CA TYR A 35 -9.59 -2.32 23.54
C TYR A 35 -9.35 -1.13 24.45
N LYS A 36 -10.45 -0.44 24.84
CA LYS A 36 -10.42 0.77 25.67
C LYS A 36 -9.44 1.84 25.14
N GLY A 37 -9.36 1.99 23.82
CA GLY A 37 -8.48 2.96 23.16
C GLY A 37 -7.01 2.52 23.03
N HIS A 38 -6.64 1.34 23.52
CA HIS A 38 -5.28 0.79 23.43
C HIS A 38 -5.22 -0.33 22.41
N VAL A 39 -4.15 -0.33 21.61
CA VAL A 39 -3.86 -1.42 20.68
C VAL A 39 -3.41 -2.64 21.47
N LEU A 40 -4.08 -3.76 21.24
CA LEU A 40 -3.71 -5.05 21.81
C LEU A 40 -2.52 -5.63 21.06
N SER A 41 -1.58 -6.23 21.78
CA SER A 41 -0.51 -7.02 21.18
C SER A 41 -1.07 -8.34 20.63
N ASP A 42 -0.35 -8.96 19.69
CA ASP A 42 -0.80 -10.21 19.08
C ASP A 42 -0.92 -11.36 20.10
N ALA A 43 -0.18 -11.30 21.21
CA ALA A 43 -0.25 -12.26 22.31
C ALA A 43 -1.25 -11.89 23.43
N ALA A 44 -1.97 -10.77 23.30
CA ALA A 44 -2.89 -10.32 24.34
C ALA A 44 -4.05 -11.32 24.52
N THR A 45 -4.30 -11.69 25.77
CA THR A 45 -5.43 -12.54 26.18
C THR A 45 -6.46 -11.68 26.94
N PRO A 46 -7.72 -12.15 27.07
CA PRO A 46 -8.71 -11.46 27.90
C PRO A 46 -8.20 -11.22 29.32
N TYR A 47 -7.47 -12.17 29.91
CA TYR A 47 -6.90 -12.03 31.24
C TYR A 47 -5.81 -10.94 31.29
N SER A 48 -4.84 -10.96 30.37
CA SER A 48 -3.75 -9.97 30.37
C SER A 48 -4.26 -8.55 30.09
N ALA A 49 -5.34 -8.44 29.30
CA ALA A 49 -5.97 -7.16 28.98
C ALA A 49 -7.00 -6.71 30.03
N GLY A 50 -7.28 -7.51 31.07
CA GLY A 50 -8.28 -7.18 32.09
C GLY A 50 -9.70 -7.08 31.53
N MET A 51 -10.05 -7.95 30.59
CA MET A 51 -11.36 -8.02 29.97
C MET A 51 -12.33 -8.85 30.80
N SER A 52 -13.58 -8.41 30.82
CA SER A 52 -14.72 -9.09 31.41
C SER A 52 -15.68 -9.56 30.32
N SER A 53 -16.55 -10.50 30.69
CA SER A 53 -17.62 -10.94 29.79
C SER A 53 -18.49 -9.76 29.36
N GLY A 54 -18.72 -9.63 28.05
CA GLY A 54 -19.51 -8.53 27.47
C GLY A 54 -18.68 -7.31 27.05
N ASP A 55 -17.37 -7.31 27.27
CA ASP A 55 -16.49 -6.27 26.72
C ASP A 55 -16.37 -6.34 25.20
N HIS A 56 -16.06 -5.20 24.58
CA HIS A 56 -15.98 -5.05 23.11
C HIS A 56 -14.54 -4.77 22.68
N VAL A 57 -14.14 -5.33 21.54
CA VAL A 57 -12.86 -5.07 20.87
C VAL A 57 -13.15 -4.53 19.48
N ASP A 58 -12.57 -3.40 19.15
CA ASP A 58 -12.64 -2.87 17.80
C ASP A 58 -11.58 -3.57 16.94
N ALA A 59 -12.01 -4.22 15.87
CA ALA A 59 -11.13 -4.83 14.88
C ALA A 59 -11.07 -3.95 13.63
N LEU A 60 -9.92 -3.33 13.38
CA LEU A 60 -9.69 -2.44 12.24
C LEU A 60 -8.69 -3.05 11.27
N LEU A 61 -8.94 -2.98 9.97
CA LEU A 61 -7.96 -3.43 8.97
C LEU A 61 -6.68 -2.58 9.05
N ARG A 62 -5.52 -3.23 9.07
CA ARG A 62 -4.23 -2.54 8.97
C ARG A 62 -4.04 -1.97 7.57
N ARG A 63 -3.56 -0.73 7.49
CA ARG A 63 -3.15 -0.11 6.22
C ARG A 63 -1.81 -0.65 5.79
N ARG A 64 -1.70 -1.06 4.52
CA ARG A 64 -0.50 -1.66 3.95
C ARG A 64 -0.22 -1.13 2.56
N VAL A 65 1.06 -1.11 2.22
CA VAL A 65 1.54 -1.04 0.85
C VAL A 65 1.78 -2.47 0.40
N ARG A 66 1.13 -2.88 -0.70
CA ARG A 66 1.32 -4.22 -1.26
C ARG A 66 1.71 -4.15 -2.72
N LYS A 67 2.63 -5.02 -3.12
CA LYS A 67 3.14 -5.15 -4.49
C LYS A 67 3.58 -3.86 -5.22
N PRO A 68 4.41 -2.99 -4.60
CA PRO A 68 5.39 -2.24 -5.38
C PRO A 68 6.33 -3.18 -6.14
N VAL A 69 6.44 -2.96 -7.44
CA VAL A 69 7.31 -3.74 -8.34
C VAL A 69 8.16 -2.78 -9.15
N ILE A 70 9.45 -3.08 -9.29
CA ILE A 70 10.43 -2.29 -10.04
C ILE A 70 10.94 -3.14 -11.21
N TYR A 71 10.63 -2.69 -12.41
CA TYR A 71 11.18 -3.22 -13.66
C TYR A 71 12.31 -2.31 -14.13
N LEU A 72 13.42 -2.88 -14.59
CA LEU A 72 14.50 -2.13 -15.22
C LEU A 72 14.71 -2.61 -16.66
N PHE A 73 14.80 -1.67 -17.59
CA PHE A 73 15.04 -1.95 -18.99
C PHE A 73 16.29 -1.21 -19.44
N SER A 74 17.14 -1.91 -20.18
CA SER A 74 18.33 -1.33 -20.79
C SER A 74 18.57 -1.99 -22.15
N PRO A 75 18.92 -1.22 -23.22
CA PRO A 75 19.25 -1.79 -24.53
C PRO A 75 20.58 -2.54 -24.52
N VAL A 76 21.39 -2.36 -23.48
CA VAL A 76 22.68 -3.02 -23.27
C VAL A 76 22.71 -3.69 -21.91
N GLU A 77 23.46 -4.78 -21.78
CA GLU A 77 23.68 -5.36 -20.47
C GLU A 77 24.50 -4.40 -19.62
N ARG A 78 24.04 -4.14 -18.40
CA ARG A 78 24.76 -3.27 -17.47
C ARG A 78 24.38 -3.55 -16.03
N LYS A 79 25.33 -3.28 -15.14
CA LYS A 79 25.07 -3.25 -13.72
C LYS A 79 24.26 -2.00 -13.36
N ALA A 80 23.34 -2.15 -12.42
CA ALA A 80 22.62 -1.07 -11.81
C ALA A 80 22.49 -1.31 -10.30
N THR A 81 22.53 -0.24 -9.53
CA THR A 81 22.19 -0.20 -8.11
C THR A 81 20.82 0.45 -7.98
N VAL A 82 19.92 -0.19 -7.23
CA VAL A 82 18.56 0.29 -7.02
C VAL A 82 18.33 0.41 -5.52
N SER A 83 18.00 1.61 -5.07
CA SER A 83 17.79 1.91 -3.65
C SER A 83 16.38 2.45 -3.44
N VAL A 84 15.67 1.90 -2.45
CA VAL A 84 14.36 2.40 -2.02
C VAL A 84 14.44 2.77 -0.55
N SER A 85 14.08 4.00 -0.24
CA SER A 85 13.91 4.47 1.14
C SER A 85 12.43 4.65 1.45
N LEU A 86 12.03 4.53 2.71
CA LEU A 86 10.66 4.78 3.15
C LEU A 86 10.61 5.92 4.15
N ILE A 87 9.57 6.75 4.07
CA ILE A 87 9.25 7.68 5.14
C ILE A 87 8.92 6.94 6.43
N PRO A 88 9.05 7.61 7.59
CA PRO A 88 8.96 6.94 8.88
C PRO A 88 7.55 6.41 9.25
N GLU A 89 6.53 6.83 8.51
CA GLU A 89 5.16 6.30 8.55
C GLU A 89 5.04 4.89 7.93
N TRP A 90 6.09 4.41 7.23
CA TRP A 90 6.17 3.08 6.66
C TRP A 90 7.40 2.31 7.14
N SER A 91 7.26 0.99 7.18
CA SER A 91 8.36 0.06 7.41
C SER A 91 8.22 -1.13 6.48
N PHE A 92 9.32 -1.59 5.89
CA PHE A 92 9.33 -2.73 4.99
C PHE A 92 8.80 -3.98 5.69
N SER A 93 7.98 -4.75 4.98
CA SER A 93 7.41 -6.02 5.45
C SER A 93 7.87 -7.20 4.61
N ILE A 94 8.01 -7.01 3.30
CA ILE A 94 8.51 -8.03 2.37
C ILE A 94 9.47 -7.37 1.39
N ILE A 95 10.56 -8.06 1.05
CA ILE A 95 11.60 -7.61 0.13
C ILE A 95 12.01 -8.82 -0.71
N TYR A 96 12.05 -8.65 -2.04
CA TYR A 96 12.48 -9.69 -2.96
C TYR A 96 13.24 -9.11 -4.16
N PRO A 97 14.43 -9.64 -4.51
CA PRO A 97 15.24 -10.59 -3.75
C PRO A 97 15.60 -10.09 -2.34
N ILE A 98 15.89 -11.00 -1.41
CA ILE A 98 16.15 -10.63 -0.01
C ILE A 98 17.48 -9.86 0.08
N VAL A 99 17.40 -8.63 0.58
CA VAL A 99 18.54 -7.76 0.92
C VAL A 99 18.33 -7.19 2.32
N PRO A 100 19.40 -6.80 3.05
CA PRO A 100 19.24 -6.24 4.37
C PRO A 100 18.47 -4.92 4.34
N ILE A 101 17.69 -4.67 5.39
CA ILE A 101 17.10 -3.37 5.66
C ILE A 101 18.11 -2.57 6.49
N GLU A 102 18.54 -1.43 5.95
CA GLU A 102 19.36 -0.46 6.65
C GLU A 102 18.46 0.55 7.36
N GLU A 103 18.76 0.84 8.63
CA GLU A 103 18.06 1.86 9.40
C GLU A 103 18.96 3.07 9.59
N ALA A 104 18.56 4.22 9.03
CA ALA A 104 19.32 5.44 9.19
C ALA A 104 19.20 5.94 10.64
N SER A 105 20.34 6.02 11.33
CA SER A 105 20.47 6.50 12.70
C SER A 105 19.76 7.84 12.89
N GLY A 106 18.69 7.86 13.71
CA GLY A 106 18.04 9.07 14.18
C GLY A 106 16.78 9.55 13.43
N LYS A 107 16.35 8.90 12.33
CA LYS A 107 15.11 9.28 11.62
C LYS A 107 14.08 8.17 11.42
N ALA A 108 14.33 6.93 11.88
CA ALA A 108 13.46 5.78 11.61
C ALA A 108 13.10 5.66 10.11
N LEU A 109 14.08 5.98 9.25
CA LEU A 109 13.99 5.79 7.81
C LEU A 109 14.61 4.42 7.53
N GLN A 110 13.84 3.56 6.87
CA GLN A 110 14.33 2.28 6.40
C GLN A 110 14.74 2.41 4.93
N GLN A 111 15.82 1.75 4.56
CA GLN A 111 16.32 1.68 3.20
C GLN A 111 16.69 0.25 2.83
N VAL A 112 16.50 -0.10 1.56
CA VAL A 112 16.99 -1.34 0.95
C VAL A 112 17.74 -0.98 -0.32
N GLN A 113 18.73 -1.80 -0.66
CA GLN A 113 19.51 -1.64 -1.87
C GLN A 113 19.73 -2.99 -2.55
N TRP A 114 19.49 -3.03 -3.86
CA TRP A 114 19.82 -4.15 -4.72
C TRP A 114 20.94 -3.77 -5.68
N GLU A 115 21.85 -4.70 -5.92
CA GLU A 115 22.79 -4.64 -7.03
C GLU A 115 22.38 -5.70 -8.05
N VAL A 116 22.13 -5.26 -9.29
CA VAL A 116 21.59 -6.13 -10.34
C VAL A 116 22.35 -5.97 -11.65
N LEU A 117 22.47 -7.05 -12.40
CA LEU A 117 22.77 -7.03 -13.82
C LEU A 117 21.45 -6.94 -14.59
N VAL A 118 21.24 -5.86 -15.32
CA VAL A 118 20.07 -5.67 -16.20
C VAL A 118 20.39 -6.24 -17.57
N HIS A 119 19.57 -7.19 -18.05
CA HIS A 119 19.74 -7.79 -19.38
C HIS A 119 18.92 -7.07 -20.45
N LYS A 120 19.25 -7.31 -21.73
CA LYS A 120 18.66 -6.65 -22.93
C LYS A 120 17.14 -6.85 -23.12
N LYS A 121 16.47 -7.58 -22.24
CA LYS A 121 15.02 -7.87 -22.28
C LYS A 121 14.30 -7.57 -20.95
N GLY A 122 14.97 -6.90 -20.02
CA GLY A 122 14.40 -6.49 -18.73
C GLY A 122 14.47 -7.53 -17.61
N SER A 123 14.94 -8.75 -17.90
CA SER A 123 15.32 -9.68 -16.83
C SER A 123 16.52 -9.16 -16.06
N LEU A 124 16.59 -9.51 -14.78
CA LEU A 124 17.60 -9.05 -13.84
C LEU A 124 18.29 -10.25 -13.21
N THR A 125 19.60 -10.17 -13.02
CA THR A 125 20.32 -11.09 -12.12
C THR A 125 20.77 -10.30 -10.92
N GLU A 126 20.30 -10.65 -9.72
CA GLU A 126 20.81 -10.06 -8.48
C GLU A 126 22.24 -10.56 -8.22
N THR A 127 23.18 -9.65 -8.03
CA THR A 127 24.61 -9.98 -8.14
C THR A 127 25.18 -10.71 -6.94
N THR A 128 24.56 -10.62 -5.76
CA THR A 128 25.02 -11.26 -4.53
C THR A 128 24.68 -12.75 -4.51
N THR A 129 23.45 -13.08 -4.89
CA THR A 129 22.87 -14.42 -4.86
C THR A 129 22.93 -15.13 -6.21
N GLY A 130 23.09 -14.38 -7.31
CA GLY A 130 23.02 -14.90 -8.67
C GLY A 130 21.59 -15.25 -9.11
N LEU A 131 20.58 -14.76 -8.38
CA LEU A 131 19.18 -15.07 -8.66
C LEU A 131 18.67 -14.30 -9.87
N ASP A 132 18.15 -15.02 -10.86
CA ASP A 132 17.45 -14.44 -12.00
C ASP A 132 16.00 -14.12 -11.64
N VAL A 133 15.62 -12.85 -11.78
CA VAL A 133 14.28 -12.34 -11.47
C VAL A 133 13.76 -11.44 -12.60
N ALA A 134 12.43 -11.40 -12.74
CA ALA A 134 11.79 -10.49 -13.70
C ALA A 134 11.74 -9.04 -13.18
N TYR A 135 11.74 -8.86 -11.86
CA TYR A 135 11.58 -7.56 -11.21
C TYR A 135 12.07 -7.60 -9.76
N LEU A 136 12.29 -6.42 -9.19
CA LEU A 136 12.46 -6.22 -7.75
C LEU A 136 11.09 -5.91 -7.12
N PHE A 137 10.90 -6.31 -5.87
CA PHE A 137 9.61 -6.24 -5.19
C PHE A 137 9.78 -5.87 -3.73
N TRP A 138 8.87 -5.04 -3.22
CA TRP A 138 8.79 -4.75 -1.80
C TRP A 138 7.34 -4.51 -1.35
N GLU A 139 7.09 -4.71 -0.06
CA GLU A 139 5.85 -4.33 0.64
C GLU A 139 6.19 -3.55 1.91
N ALA A 140 5.22 -2.83 2.45
CA ALA A 140 5.39 -2.11 3.70
C ALA A 140 4.12 -2.09 4.56
N HIS A 141 4.33 -2.06 5.88
CA HIS A 141 3.30 -1.76 6.86
C HIS A 141 3.18 -0.25 7.08
N THR A 142 1.97 0.22 7.40
CA THR A 142 1.75 1.59 7.90
C THR A 142 1.86 1.62 9.41
N ASN A 143 2.75 2.48 9.91
CA ASN A 143 3.08 2.64 11.32
C ASN A 143 2.01 3.49 12.05
N MET A 144 0.80 2.93 12.17
CA MET A 144 -0.38 3.60 12.72
C MET A 144 -0.28 4.00 14.21
N ASP A 145 0.73 3.50 14.92
CA ASP A 145 1.01 3.85 16.32
C ASP A 145 1.90 5.08 16.46
N ARG A 146 2.42 5.60 15.33
CA ARG A 146 3.28 6.78 15.33
C ARG A 146 2.43 8.05 15.52
N PRO A 147 2.85 8.98 16.40
CA PRO A 147 2.21 10.30 16.45
C PRO A 147 2.36 10.99 15.10
N LEU A 148 1.33 11.74 14.70
CA LEU A 148 1.40 12.57 13.49
C LEU A 148 2.57 13.55 13.64
N SER A 149 3.50 13.53 12.69
CA SER A 149 4.58 14.52 12.64
C SER A 149 3.97 15.93 12.56
N PRO A 150 4.48 16.92 13.32
CA PRO A 150 3.99 18.29 13.21
C PRO A 150 4.13 18.77 11.75
N PRO A 151 3.19 19.60 11.25
CA PRO A 151 3.24 20.09 9.89
C PRO A 151 4.58 20.77 9.64
N ALA A 152 5.20 20.50 8.49
CA ALA A 152 6.43 21.15 8.10
C ALA A 152 6.22 22.67 8.12
N SER A 153 7.14 23.41 8.75
CA SER A 153 7.07 24.87 8.81
C SER A 153 6.88 25.45 7.40
N PRO A 154 5.97 26.43 7.22
CA PRO A 154 5.69 26.98 5.91
C PRO A 154 6.99 27.55 5.33
N SER A 155 7.49 26.90 4.28
CA SER A 155 8.63 27.38 3.52
C SER A 155 8.12 28.45 2.54
N PRO A 156 8.80 29.61 2.41
CA PRO A 156 8.30 30.75 1.63
C PRO A 156 8.21 30.53 0.11
N GLU A 157 8.51 29.32 -0.40
CA GLU A 157 8.61 29.04 -1.84
C GLU A 157 7.47 28.18 -2.44
N VAL A 158 6.37 27.87 -1.73
CA VAL A 158 5.33 27.00 -2.34
C VAL A 158 3.91 27.55 -2.16
N SER A 159 3.59 28.57 -2.95
CA SER A 159 2.21 28.92 -3.29
C SER A 159 1.72 27.98 -4.40
N GLY A 160 1.14 26.86 -4.00
CA GLY A 160 0.45 25.92 -4.88
C GLY A 160 -0.05 24.73 -4.08
N ASN A 161 -1.24 24.21 -4.39
CA ASN A 161 -1.82 23.00 -3.80
C ASN A 161 -0.77 21.88 -3.76
N GLN A 162 -0.05 21.72 -2.64
CA GLN A 162 0.84 20.59 -2.46
C GLN A 162 -0.03 19.38 -2.20
N ASP A 163 -0.09 18.46 -3.17
CA ASP A 163 -0.63 17.12 -2.96
C ASP A 163 0.27 16.41 -1.94
N THR A 164 0.00 16.60 -0.65
CA THR A 164 0.75 16.03 0.48
C THR A 164 0.11 14.70 0.86
N PHE A 165 0.70 13.61 0.35
CA PHE A 165 0.33 12.27 0.77
C PHE A 165 0.95 11.94 2.14
N ASN A 166 0.11 11.56 3.10
CA ASN A 166 0.52 11.00 4.39
C ASN A 166 -0.17 9.63 4.59
N PRO A 167 0.57 8.52 4.70
CA PRO A 167 -0.02 7.19 4.87
C PRO A 167 -0.93 7.03 6.10
N LEU A 168 -0.66 7.77 7.18
CA LEU A 168 -1.42 7.71 8.43
C LEU A 168 -2.82 8.30 8.29
N THR A 169 -3.01 9.24 7.36
CA THR A 169 -4.29 9.93 7.14
C THR A 169 -4.86 9.72 5.75
N ALA A 170 -4.18 8.97 4.88
CA ALA A 170 -4.63 8.68 3.53
C ALA A 170 -6.05 8.10 3.51
N ASP A 171 -6.92 8.76 2.76
CA ASP A 171 -8.28 8.30 2.48
C ASP A 171 -8.69 8.78 1.09
N LEU A 172 -9.80 8.21 0.62
CA LEU A 172 -10.45 8.56 -0.63
C LEU A 172 -11.76 9.29 -0.34
N ASP A 173 -12.06 10.31 -1.15
CA ASP A 173 -13.34 11.00 -1.17
C ASP A 173 -13.84 11.18 -2.62
N SER A 174 -15.07 11.68 -2.74
CA SER A 174 -15.79 11.86 -4.00
C SER A 174 -15.11 12.83 -4.97
N HIS A 175 -14.29 13.77 -4.49
CA HIS A 175 -13.68 14.81 -5.32
C HIS A 175 -12.38 14.35 -5.97
N ILE A 176 -11.60 13.53 -5.28
CA ILE A 176 -10.24 13.12 -5.69
C ILE A 176 -10.17 11.72 -6.30
N SER A 177 -11.28 11.00 -6.35
CA SER A 177 -11.31 9.59 -6.77
C SER A 177 -12.20 9.38 -7.98
N VAL A 178 -12.10 8.18 -8.56
CA VAL A 178 -13.16 7.61 -9.40
C VAL A 178 -13.84 6.47 -8.64
N VAL A 179 -15.13 6.26 -8.88
CA VAL A 179 -15.89 5.12 -8.33
C VAL A 179 -16.53 4.34 -9.47
N LEU A 180 -16.28 3.04 -9.48
CA LEU A 180 -16.73 2.13 -10.54
C LEU A 180 -17.39 0.88 -9.94
N PRO A 181 -18.41 0.31 -10.60
CA PRO A 181 -18.80 -1.07 -10.35
C PRO A 181 -17.61 -1.99 -10.59
N VAL A 182 -17.45 -3.03 -9.76
CA VAL A 182 -16.30 -3.94 -9.82
C VAL A 182 -16.08 -4.55 -11.21
N ALA A 183 -17.16 -4.82 -11.94
CA ALA A 183 -17.12 -5.38 -13.30
C ALA A 183 -16.39 -4.48 -14.33
N HIS A 184 -16.26 -3.18 -14.05
CA HIS A 184 -15.61 -2.21 -14.95
C HIS A 184 -14.21 -1.81 -14.50
N VAL A 185 -13.76 -2.23 -13.31
CA VAL A 185 -12.47 -1.82 -12.73
C VAL A 185 -11.30 -2.28 -13.59
N THR A 186 -11.33 -3.51 -14.09
CA THR A 186 -10.22 -4.07 -14.91
C THR A 186 -10.02 -3.29 -16.20
N LEU A 187 -11.10 -3.01 -16.94
CA LEU A 187 -11.07 -2.23 -18.17
C LEU A 187 -10.61 -0.79 -17.93
N TYR A 188 -11.03 -0.19 -16.82
CA TYR A 188 -10.56 1.14 -16.43
C TYR A 188 -9.05 1.13 -16.13
N LEU A 189 -8.58 0.17 -15.33
CA LEU A 189 -7.17 0.05 -14.98
C LEU A 189 -6.29 -0.23 -16.20
N GLU A 190 -6.72 -1.07 -17.14
CA GLU A 190 -5.97 -1.34 -18.37
C GLU A 190 -5.72 -0.02 -19.14
N LYS A 191 -6.79 0.77 -19.36
CA LYS A 191 -6.67 2.08 -20.02
C LYS A 191 -5.80 3.05 -19.23
N ALA A 192 -6.01 3.15 -17.91
CA ALA A 192 -5.29 4.09 -17.05
C ALA A 192 -3.81 3.74 -16.87
N LEU A 193 -3.45 2.46 -16.79
CA LEU A 193 -2.06 2.05 -16.63
C LEU A 193 -1.30 2.16 -17.96
N LEU A 194 -1.95 1.85 -19.10
CA LEU A 194 -1.39 2.10 -20.43
C LEU A 194 -1.10 3.59 -20.64
N ALA A 195 -2.07 4.42 -20.29
CA ALA A 195 -1.98 5.86 -20.27
C ALA A 195 -0.81 6.41 -19.45
N LEU A 196 -0.62 5.85 -18.26
CA LEU A 196 0.49 6.19 -17.36
C LEU A 196 1.85 5.63 -17.85
N GLY A 197 1.90 4.98 -19.02
CA GLY A 197 3.15 4.51 -19.64
C GLY A 197 3.63 3.15 -19.16
N LEU A 198 2.81 2.36 -18.47
CA LEU A 198 3.20 1.00 -18.07
C LEU A 198 3.21 0.08 -19.28
N HIS A 199 4.21 -0.81 -19.34
CA HIS A 199 4.27 -1.88 -20.34
C HIS A 199 3.32 -3.04 -19.97
N THR A 200 3.01 -3.88 -20.96
CA THR A 200 1.98 -4.94 -20.86
C THR A 200 2.16 -5.88 -19.66
N GLU A 201 3.39 -6.29 -19.35
CA GLU A 201 3.67 -7.17 -18.21
C GLU A 201 3.35 -6.48 -16.88
N ALA A 202 3.83 -5.25 -16.67
CA ALA A 202 3.50 -4.47 -15.47
C ALA A 202 1.99 -4.23 -15.32
N GLN A 203 1.28 -3.90 -16.41
CA GLN A 203 -0.18 -3.73 -16.38
C GLN A 203 -0.89 -5.02 -15.93
N THR A 204 -0.54 -6.15 -16.57
CA THR A 204 -1.14 -7.46 -16.29
C THR A 204 -0.84 -7.88 -14.85
N SER A 205 0.41 -7.73 -14.41
CA SER A 205 0.85 -8.04 -13.05
C SER A 205 0.10 -7.19 -12.01
N PHE A 206 -0.06 -5.90 -12.27
CA PHE A 206 -0.81 -4.99 -11.39
C PHE A 206 -2.28 -5.42 -11.25
N ILE A 207 -2.98 -5.61 -12.37
CA ILE A 207 -4.41 -5.93 -12.39
C ILE A 207 -4.66 -7.30 -11.75
N THR A 208 -3.93 -8.34 -12.15
CA THR A 208 -4.15 -9.72 -11.68
C THR A 208 -3.93 -9.90 -10.18
N TYR A 209 -2.98 -9.17 -9.58
CA TYR A 209 -2.75 -9.24 -8.14
C TYR A 209 -3.84 -8.54 -7.33
N TRP A 210 -4.33 -7.39 -7.80
CA TRP A 210 -5.34 -6.63 -7.08
C TRP A 210 -6.77 -7.11 -7.33
N LEU A 211 -7.02 -7.81 -8.44
CA LEU A 211 -8.35 -8.29 -8.83
C LEU A 211 -9.07 -9.08 -7.71
N PRO A 212 -8.45 -10.05 -7.01
CA PRO A 212 -9.11 -10.73 -5.89
C PRO A 212 -9.56 -9.79 -4.76
N SER A 213 -8.85 -8.68 -4.53
CA SER A 213 -9.23 -7.67 -3.54
C SER A 213 -10.43 -6.84 -4.01
N PHE A 214 -10.49 -6.49 -5.29
CA PHE A 214 -11.62 -5.75 -5.86
C PHE A 214 -12.92 -6.57 -5.86
N LEU A 215 -12.83 -7.86 -6.18
CA LEU A 215 -13.99 -8.78 -6.26
C LEU A 215 -14.73 -8.96 -4.93
N LYS A 216 -14.16 -8.52 -3.81
CA LYS A 216 -14.82 -8.51 -2.49
C LYS A 216 -15.85 -7.39 -2.34
N HIS A 217 -15.95 -6.47 -3.31
CA HIS A 217 -16.76 -5.27 -3.22
C HIS A 217 -17.69 -5.13 -4.44
N SER A 218 -18.85 -4.50 -4.25
CA SER A 218 -19.75 -4.16 -5.37
C SER A 218 -19.19 -3.01 -6.21
N HIS A 219 -18.63 -2.00 -5.52
CA HIS A 219 -18.01 -0.83 -6.11
C HIS A 219 -16.65 -0.57 -5.48
N VAL A 220 -15.73 0.00 -6.26
CA VAL A 220 -14.39 0.36 -5.82
C VAL A 220 -14.16 1.84 -6.10
N ALA A 221 -13.80 2.57 -5.06
CA ALA A 221 -13.19 3.89 -5.20
C ALA A 221 -11.69 3.71 -5.40
N LEU A 222 -11.09 4.43 -6.36
CA LEU A 222 -9.64 4.44 -6.53
C LEU A 222 -9.11 5.82 -6.95
N ARG A 223 -7.84 6.05 -6.63
CA ARG A 223 -7.08 7.24 -7.02
C ARG A 223 -5.62 6.84 -7.24
N PHE A 224 -5.01 7.37 -8.30
CA PHE A 224 -3.55 7.33 -8.46
C PHE A 224 -2.92 8.54 -7.77
N LEU A 225 -1.87 8.31 -6.98
CA LEU A 225 -1.08 9.40 -6.40
C LEU A 225 -0.26 10.09 -7.48
N THR A 226 -0.04 11.39 -7.32
CA THR A 226 0.92 12.10 -8.16
C THR A 226 2.33 11.54 -7.93
N GLN A 227 3.16 11.54 -8.97
CA GLN A 227 4.54 11.06 -8.88
C GLN A 227 5.31 11.79 -7.77
N ARG A 228 5.11 13.11 -7.63
CA ARG A 228 5.74 13.92 -6.58
C ARG A 228 5.33 13.47 -5.17
N ALA A 229 4.06 13.13 -4.96
CA ALA A 229 3.59 12.67 -3.66
C ALA A 229 4.17 11.29 -3.31
N TYR A 230 4.21 10.39 -4.29
CA TYR A 230 4.77 9.05 -4.09
C TYR A 230 6.30 9.08 -3.89
N GLU A 231 7.03 9.87 -4.68
CA GLU A 231 8.50 10.02 -4.58
C GLU A 231 8.93 10.48 -3.19
N ARG A 232 8.18 11.40 -2.56
CA ARG A 232 8.48 11.82 -1.19
C ARG A 232 8.24 10.73 -0.15
N ALA A 233 7.27 9.86 -0.36
CA ALA A 233 6.90 8.81 0.58
C ALA A 233 7.79 7.57 0.46
N ALA A 234 8.25 7.26 -0.75
CA ALA A 234 9.17 6.17 -1.01
C ALA A 234 10.21 6.57 -2.07
N PRO A 235 11.25 7.35 -1.71
CA PRO A 235 12.28 7.72 -2.67
C PRO A 235 12.88 6.52 -3.39
N LEU A 236 13.06 6.63 -4.72
CA LEU A 236 13.69 5.62 -5.56
C LEU A 236 14.93 6.23 -6.21
N ASP A 237 16.10 5.69 -5.87
CA ASP A 237 17.37 6.04 -6.50
C ASP A 237 17.88 4.87 -7.34
N VAL A 238 18.33 5.17 -8.56
CA VAL A 238 18.85 4.16 -9.50
C VAL A 238 20.13 4.68 -10.13
N VAL A 239 21.21 3.90 -10.02
CA VAL A 239 22.54 4.24 -10.55
C VAL A 239 23.01 3.15 -11.51
N PRO A 240 23.39 3.45 -12.77
CA PRO A 240 23.34 4.78 -13.41
C PRO A 240 21.91 5.28 -13.58
N ALA A 241 21.76 6.61 -13.61
CA ALA A 241 20.46 7.25 -13.74
C ALA A 241 19.73 6.78 -15.02
N PRO A 242 18.48 6.31 -14.91
CA PRO A 242 17.69 5.93 -16.08
C PRO A 242 17.21 7.17 -16.84
N ASP A 243 17.07 7.04 -18.16
CA ASP A 243 16.56 8.12 -19.01
C ASP A 243 15.08 8.44 -18.73
N VAL A 244 14.32 7.42 -18.32
CA VAL A 244 12.88 7.51 -18.04
C VAL A 244 12.54 6.75 -16.77
N VAL A 245 11.77 7.39 -15.89
CA VAL A 245 11.21 6.78 -14.67
C VAL A 245 9.70 6.96 -14.67
N THR A 246 8.98 5.84 -14.66
CA THR A 246 7.51 5.81 -14.54
C THR A 246 7.14 5.14 -13.23
N ARG A 247 6.38 5.83 -12.38
CA ARG A 247 5.96 5.32 -11.06
C ARG A 247 4.47 5.51 -10.88
N VAL A 248 3.78 4.42 -10.55
CA VAL A 248 2.34 4.42 -10.30
C VAL A 248 2.07 3.86 -8.92
N PHE A 249 1.25 4.58 -8.16
CA PHE A 249 0.79 4.16 -6.85
C PHE A 249 -0.71 4.40 -6.75
N MET A 250 -1.46 3.36 -6.41
CA MET A 250 -2.91 3.40 -6.36
C MET A 250 -3.40 3.23 -4.93
N LEU A 251 -4.26 4.15 -4.51
CA LEU A 251 -5.12 3.96 -3.35
C LEU A 251 -6.45 3.41 -3.83
N PHE A 252 -7.03 2.47 -3.08
CA PHE A 252 -8.39 2.02 -3.33
C PHE A 252 -9.12 1.67 -2.03
N LYS A 253 -10.45 1.72 -2.06
CA LYS A 253 -11.32 1.15 -1.03
C LYS A 253 -12.63 0.67 -1.64
N GLY A 254 -13.23 -0.36 -1.03
CA GLY A 254 -14.59 -0.77 -1.36
C GLY A 254 -15.61 0.27 -0.92
N ILE A 255 -16.63 0.48 -1.73
CA ILE A 255 -17.78 1.36 -1.43
C ILE A 255 -19.04 0.51 -1.37
N TYR A 256 -19.81 0.66 -0.29
CA TYR A 256 -21.09 0.00 -0.14
C TYR A 256 -22.16 0.69 -0.98
N GLN A 257 -23.21 -0.06 -1.35
CA GLN A 257 -24.23 0.44 -2.27
C GLN A 257 -25.01 1.61 -1.67
N GLU A 258 -25.26 1.56 -0.36
CA GLU A 258 -25.88 2.62 0.44
C GLU A 258 -25.07 3.92 0.47
N ASP A 259 -23.75 3.84 0.34
CA ASP A 259 -22.87 5.01 0.41
C ASP A 259 -22.71 5.71 -0.95
N LEU A 260 -23.10 5.06 -2.07
CA LEU A 260 -22.85 5.56 -3.43
C LEU A 260 -23.42 6.96 -3.70
N ALA A 261 -24.50 7.34 -3.01
CA ALA A 261 -25.09 8.66 -3.14
C ALA A 261 -24.10 9.79 -2.79
N HIS A 262 -23.16 9.53 -1.88
CA HIS A 262 -22.12 10.50 -1.48
C HIS A 262 -20.94 10.56 -2.46
N TRP A 263 -20.90 9.69 -3.47
CA TRP A 263 -19.82 9.55 -4.44
C TRP A 263 -20.20 9.97 -5.86
N SER A 264 -21.16 10.88 -6.01
CA SER A 264 -21.68 11.32 -7.32
C SER A 264 -20.59 11.90 -8.23
N ALA A 265 -19.73 12.78 -7.72
CA ALA A 265 -18.63 13.38 -8.50
C ALA A 265 -17.61 12.32 -8.97
N ALA A 266 -17.26 11.37 -8.11
CA ALA A 266 -16.35 10.28 -8.47
C ALA A 266 -16.94 9.33 -9.51
N GLN A 267 -18.26 9.08 -9.48
CA GLN A 267 -18.94 8.28 -10.49
C GLN A 267 -18.97 8.99 -11.85
N GLU A 268 -19.17 10.31 -11.86
CA GLU A 268 -19.17 11.08 -13.11
C GLU A 268 -17.77 11.14 -13.74
N ARG A 269 -16.73 11.39 -12.93
CA ARG A 269 -15.33 11.34 -13.38
C ARG A 269 -14.97 10.01 -14.03
N ALA A 270 -15.56 8.91 -13.54
CA ALA A 270 -15.32 7.59 -14.11
C ALA A 270 -15.91 7.41 -15.53
N ARG A 271 -16.92 8.23 -15.91
CA ARG A 271 -17.57 8.23 -17.23
C ARG A 271 -16.85 9.11 -18.25
N GLU A 272 -16.19 10.17 -17.78
CA GLU A 272 -15.38 11.08 -18.61
C GLU A 272 -14.24 10.35 -19.34
N GLY A 273 -13.94 9.11 -18.96
CA GLY A 273 -12.89 8.30 -19.53
C GLY A 273 -11.53 8.66 -18.93
N VAL A 274 -10.51 7.86 -19.25
CA VAL A 274 -9.14 8.15 -18.80
C VAL A 274 -8.53 9.14 -19.78
N GLU A 275 -8.82 10.43 -19.59
CA GLU A 275 -8.06 11.53 -20.18
C GLU A 275 -7.01 12.00 -19.15
N TRP A 276 -5.75 12.06 -19.57
CA TRP A 276 -4.57 12.32 -18.73
C TRP A 276 -3.62 13.24 -19.47
#